data_AF-A0A6M4BN59-F1
#
_entry.id   AF-A0A6M4BN59-F1
#
_cell.length_a   1.000
_cell.length_b   1.000
_cell.length_c   1.000
_cell.angle_alpha   90.00
_cell.angle_beta   90.00
_cell.angle_gamma   90.00
#
_symmetry.space_group_name_H-M   'P 1'
#
loop_
_entity.id
_entity.type
_entity.pdbx_description
1 polymer ?
#
loop_
_entity_poly.entity_id
_entity_poly.type
_entity_poly.pdbx_seq_one_letter_code
_entity_poly.pdbx_strand_id
1 'polypeptide(L)'
;AEEANTWKLLHCLHADSINEHPESLDDLITETTLSQKTLVSALFRSDSELRLLQLLVDWLEATAAYQEEITKTSAPIIGNNIHWSNTLHQLLIGDSLFNKDKNKAMVTCMDPDAPRRQKKTIHSDDQKDDNDLCKRIFTEIRCGKFKEAVSLCLSAGQAWRGAVLQGWILLHYLPREDENSPLEISGNPSRDLWKWCALGLANNVEENMYYRATVGILSGHLPSALLVCQGSWEDLLWSHLKIQIEARVDKYLREHHATAEANTTPDDVLELLQSELQVEEISLTQIFNAVKSLMNGKRESQYQICQRYMMLGKIRAIMQDSLEWIDN
;
A
#
# COMPACT_ATOMS: atom_id res chain seq x y z
N ALA A 1 -23.87 -7.56 6.65
CA ALA A 1 -22.69 -7.08 5.91
C ALA A 1 -21.78 -8.24 5.51
N GLU A 2 -21.38 -9.11 6.45
CA GLU A 2 -20.49 -10.25 6.19
C GLU A 2 -21.01 -11.25 5.15
N GLU A 3 -22.32 -11.56 5.17
CA GLU A 3 -22.93 -12.43 4.16
C GLU A 3 -22.81 -11.84 2.75
N ALA A 4 -23.15 -10.55 2.58
CA ALA A 4 -23.03 -9.87 1.29
C ALA A 4 -21.58 -9.84 0.79
N ASN A 5 -20.60 -9.66 1.68
CA ASN A 5 -19.18 -9.73 1.32
C ASN A 5 -18.76 -11.14 0.88
N THR A 6 -19.32 -12.16 1.53
CA THR A 6 -19.09 -13.58 1.19
C THR A 6 -19.63 -13.90 -0.21
N TRP A 7 -20.83 -13.42 -0.55
CA TRP A 7 -21.40 -13.57 -1.90
C TRP A 7 -20.58 -12.83 -2.97
N LYS A 8 -20.10 -11.62 -2.67
CA LYS A 8 -19.20 -10.88 -3.56
C LYS A 8 -17.92 -11.65 -3.82
N LEU A 9 -17.32 -12.24 -2.78
CA LEU A 9 -16.11 -13.07 -2.91
C LEU A 9 -16.37 -14.27 -3.83
N LEU A 10 -17.46 -15.01 -3.59
CA LEU A 10 -17.84 -16.15 -4.41
C LEU A 10 -18.03 -15.74 -5.88
N HIS A 11 -18.72 -14.63 -6.12
CA HIS A 11 -18.90 -14.10 -7.47
C HIS A 11 -17.56 -13.77 -8.14
N CYS A 12 -16.65 -13.08 -7.45
CA CYS A 12 -15.33 -12.74 -8.02
C CYS A 12 -14.53 -14.00 -8.37
N LEU A 13 -14.43 -14.96 -7.45
CA LEU A 13 -13.70 -16.21 -7.67
C LEU A 13 -14.28 -17.02 -8.83
N HIS A 14 -15.61 -17.13 -8.89
CA HIS A 14 -16.30 -17.86 -9.94
C HIS A 14 -16.13 -17.18 -11.31
N ALA A 15 -16.26 -15.85 -11.36
CA ALA A 15 -16.07 -15.08 -12.58
C ALA A 15 -14.65 -15.27 -13.15
N ASP A 16 -13.61 -15.25 -12.31
CA ASP A 16 -12.24 -15.52 -12.76
C ASP A 16 -12.08 -16.95 -13.28
N SER A 17 -12.71 -17.93 -12.64
CA SER A 17 -12.58 -19.34 -13.03
C SER A 17 -13.20 -19.69 -14.39
N ILE A 18 -14.20 -18.92 -14.86
CA ILE A 18 -14.88 -19.14 -16.15
C ILE A 18 -14.18 -18.42 -17.29
N ASN A 19 -13.51 -17.31 -17.01
CA ASN A 19 -12.82 -16.54 -18.04
C ASN A 19 -11.63 -17.33 -18.60
N GLU A 20 -11.48 -17.31 -19.92
CA GLU A 20 -10.28 -17.84 -20.57
C GLU A 20 -9.10 -16.91 -20.27
N HIS A 21 -8.02 -17.50 -19.78
CA HIS A 21 -6.77 -16.80 -19.48
C HIS A 21 -5.68 -17.26 -20.45
N PRO A 22 -4.78 -16.36 -20.85
CA PRO A 22 -3.63 -16.71 -21.69
C PRO A 22 -2.77 -17.77 -21.00
N GLU A 23 -2.30 -18.77 -21.76
CA GLU A 23 -1.51 -19.88 -21.22
C GLU A 23 -0.07 -19.47 -20.90
N SER A 24 0.48 -18.51 -21.65
CA SER A 24 1.86 -18.05 -21.46
C SER A 24 2.01 -16.54 -21.55
N LEU A 25 3.13 -16.05 -21.01
CA LEU A 25 3.54 -14.66 -21.14
C LEU A 25 3.87 -14.31 -22.60
N ASP A 26 4.41 -15.27 -23.36
CA ASP A 26 4.80 -15.11 -24.76
C ASP A 26 3.59 -14.86 -25.67
N ASP A 27 2.41 -15.34 -25.28
CA ASP A 27 1.14 -15.04 -25.98
C ASP A 27 0.73 -13.56 -25.85
N LEU A 28 1.21 -12.88 -24.80
CA LEU A 28 0.85 -11.50 -24.47
C LEU A 28 1.93 -10.48 -24.87
N ILE A 29 3.20 -10.88 -24.82
CA ILE A 29 4.33 -10.01 -25.12
C ILE A 29 5.03 -10.55 -26.37
N THR A 30 4.59 -10.03 -27.52
CA THR A 30 5.16 -10.38 -28.83
C THR A 30 6.42 -9.58 -29.15
N GLU A 31 6.59 -8.41 -28.53
CA GLU A 31 7.71 -7.50 -28.73
C GLU A 31 8.42 -7.20 -27.40
N THR A 32 9.75 -7.12 -27.44
CA THR A 32 10.54 -6.74 -26.26
C THR A 32 10.16 -5.34 -25.79
N THR A 33 9.72 -5.22 -24.54
CA THR A 33 9.28 -3.94 -23.96
C THR A 33 10.08 -3.60 -22.71
N LEU A 34 10.48 -2.33 -22.61
CA LEU A 34 11.12 -1.75 -21.42
C LEU A 34 10.09 -1.27 -20.39
N SER A 35 8.79 -1.31 -20.72
CA SER A 35 7.72 -0.85 -19.84
C SER A 35 7.40 -1.91 -18.78
N GLN A 36 7.89 -1.69 -17.56
CA GLN A 36 7.57 -2.51 -16.39
C GLN A 36 6.06 -2.72 -16.19
N LYS A 37 5.25 -1.66 -16.38
CA LYS A 37 3.79 -1.76 -16.27
C LYS A 37 3.19 -2.77 -17.27
N THR A 38 3.68 -2.79 -18.51
CA THR A 38 3.18 -3.72 -19.55
C THR A 38 3.53 -5.16 -19.19
N LEU A 39 4.78 -5.39 -18.77
CA LEU A 39 5.26 -6.70 -18.34
C LEU A 39 4.48 -7.24 -17.14
N VAL A 40 4.32 -6.43 -16.09
CA VAL A 40 3.57 -6.80 -14.90
C VAL A 40 2.09 -7.02 -15.22
N SER A 41 1.49 -6.20 -16.09
CA SER A 41 0.11 -6.43 -16.53
C SER A 41 -0.06 -7.75 -17.27
N ALA A 42 0.94 -8.17 -18.05
CA ALA A 42 0.94 -9.48 -18.69
C ALA A 42 1.12 -10.61 -17.65
N LEU A 43 2.01 -10.44 -16.67
CA LEU A 43 2.20 -11.39 -15.57
C LEU A 43 0.90 -11.65 -14.80
N PHE A 44 0.15 -10.62 -14.42
CA PHE A 44 -1.14 -10.78 -13.74
C PHE A 44 -2.19 -11.54 -14.57
N ARG A 45 -2.07 -11.55 -15.90
CA ARG A 45 -2.99 -12.28 -16.78
C ARG A 45 -2.58 -13.75 -16.93
N SER A 46 -1.29 -14.04 -17.03
CA SER A 46 -0.78 -15.39 -17.22
C SER A 46 -0.69 -16.18 -15.91
N ASP A 47 -0.25 -15.56 -14.81
CA ASP A 47 -0.04 -16.24 -13.53
C ASP A 47 -1.35 -16.33 -12.73
N SER A 48 -1.87 -17.56 -12.58
CA SER A 48 -3.13 -17.82 -11.89
C SER A 48 -3.06 -17.61 -10.39
N GLU A 49 -1.91 -17.85 -9.75
CA GLU A 49 -1.74 -17.64 -8.32
C GLU A 49 -1.70 -16.15 -8.02
N LEU A 50 -0.87 -15.39 -8.75
CA LEU A 50 -0.76 -13.95 -8.57
C LEU A 50 -2.09 -13.23 -8.85
N ARG A 51 -2.81 -13.66 -9.90
CA ARG A 51 -4.15 -13.14 -10.20
C ARG A 51 -5.14 -13.42 -9.07
N LEU A 52 -5.12 -14.63 -8.51
CA LEU A 52 -5.93 -14.96 -7.34
C LEU A 52 -5.60 -14.02 -6.17
N LEU A 53 -4.31 -13.83 -5.84
CA LEU A 53 -3.91 -12.93 -4.76
C LEU A 53 -4.43 -11.50 -4.98
N GLN A 54 -4.32 -10.97 -6.21
CA GLN A 54 -4.83 -9.64 -6.54
C GLN A 54 -6.35 -9.55 -6.41
N LEU A 55 -7.08 -10.57 -6.86
CA LEU A 55 -8.54 -10.62 -6.72
C LEU A 55 -8.96 -10.59 -5.25
N LEU A 56 -8.23 -11.30 -4.38
CA LEU A 56 -8.48 -11.27 -2.94
C LEU A 56 -8.19 -9.89 -2.33
N VAL A 57 -7.11 -9.22 -2.77
CA VAL A 57 -6.81 -7.83 -2.39
C VAL A 57 -7.93 -6.89 -2.82
N ASP A 58 -8.36 -6.95 -4.09
CA ASP A 58 -9.42 -6.09 -4.62
C ASP A 58 -10.74 -6.29 -3.85
N TRP A 59 -11.08 -7.53 -3.50
CA TRP A 59 -12.24 -7.84 -2.68
C TRP A 59 -12.12 -7.25 -1.26
N LEU A 60 -10.95 -7.36 -0.61
CA LEU A 60 -10.69 -6.77 0.70
C LEU A 60 -10.75 -5.24 0.66
N GLU A 61 -10.20 -4.62 -0.37
CA GLU A 61 -10.21 -3.16 -0.57
C GLU A 61 -11.63 -2.64 -0.84
N ALA A 62 -12.40 -3.31 -1.70
CA ALA A 62 -13.79 -2.97 -1.95
C ALA A 62 -14.68 -3.12 -0.70
N THR A 63 -14.41 -4.14 0.11
CA THR A 63 -15.10 -4.35 1.38
C THR A 63 -14.81 -3.24 2.37
N ALA A 64 -13.54 -2.84 2.50
CA ALA A 64 -13.14 -1.72 3.37
C ALA A 64 -13.70 -0.38 2.87
N ALA A 65 -13.70 -0.13 1.55
CA ALA A 65 -14.26 1.08 0.96
C ALA A 65 -15.75 1.24 1.29
N TYR A 66 -16.51 0.14 1.21
CA TYR A 66 -17.94 0.13 1.54
C TYR A 66 -18.17 0.40 3.04
N GLN A 67 -17.36 -0.20 3.92
CA GLN A 67 -17.45 0.05 5.35
C GLN A 67 -17.14 1.51 5.70
N GLU A 68 -16.08 2.07 5.10
CA GLU A 68 -15.68 3.45 5.30
C GLU A 68 -16.75 4.43 4.80
N GLU A 69 -17.43 4.15 3.70
CA GLU A 69 -18.54 4.98 3.22
C GLU A 69 -19.73 5.02 4.17
N ILE A 70 -19.99 3.94 4.91
CA ILE A 70 -21.06 3.88 5.92
C ILE A 70 -20.65 4.64 7.19
N THR A 71 -19.38 4.58 7.57
CA THR A 71 -18.88 5.20 8.82
C THR A 71 -18.43 6.65 8.64
N LYS A 72 -18.28 7.13 7.39
CA LYS A 72 -17.88 8.50 7.07
C LYS A 72 -18.79 9.51 7.77
N THR A 73 -18.23 10.18 8.77
CA THR A 73 -18.83 11.38 9.37
C THR A 73 -18.52 12.58 8.46
N SER A 74 -19.47 13.48 8.29
CA SER A 74 -19.42 14.60 7.33
C SER A 74 -18.35 15.67 7.61
N ALA A 75 -17.53 15.52 8.65
CA ALA A 75 -16.53 16.50 9.03
C ALA A 75 -15.27 16.34 8.15
N PRO A 76 -14.83 17.40 7.44
CA PRO A 76 -13.55 17.36 6.74
C PRO A 76 -12.42 17.26 7.76
N ILE A 77 -11.51 16.31 7.54
CA ILE A 77 -10.39 16.05 8.45
C ILE A 77 -9.39 17.22 8.43
N ILE A 78 -9.26 17.93 7.29
CA ILE A 78 -8.36 19.07 7.13
C ILE A 78 -9.01 20.10 6.21
N GLY A 79 -9.25 21.31 6.73
CA GLY A 79 -9.83 22.42 5.98
C GLY A 79 -8.81 23.42 5.43
N ASN A 80 -7.51 23.22 5.68
CA ASN A 80 -6.47 24.18 5.36
C ASN A 80 -5.45 23.61 4.36
N ASN A 81 -5.23 24.32 3.25
CA ASN A 81 -4.31 23.92 2.18
C ASN A 81 -2.85 24.33 2.46
N ILE A 82 -2.51 24.54 3.73
CA ILE A 82 -1.21 25.03 4.17
C ILE A 82 -0.62 24.01 5.13
N HIS A 83 0.52 23.44 4.73
CA HIS A 83 1.31 22.56 5.59
C HIS A 83 1.75 23.30 6.86
N TRP A 84 1.46 22.70 8.02
CA TRP A 84 1.79 23.22 9.36
C TRP A 84 1.44 24.69 9.56
N SER A 85 0.18 25.04 9.30
CA SER A 85 -0.28 26.43 9.34
C SER A 85 -0.06 27.13 10.68
N ASN A 86 -0.16 26.41 11.81
CA ASN A 86 0.05 26.99 13.14
C ASN A 86 1.55 27.23 13.41
N THR A 87 2.41 26.31 12.98
CA THR A 87 3.86 26.42 13.05
C THR A 87 4.35 27.58 12.20
N LEU A 88 3.82 27.71 10.97
CA LEU A 88 4.11 28.85 10.09
C LEU A 88 3.70 30.18 10.75
N HIS A 89 2.49 30.25 11.29
CA HIS A 89 1.99 31.44 11.97
C HIS A 89 2.88 31.83 13.16
N GLN A 90 3.27 30.85 13.99
CA GLN A 90 4.15 31.07 15.13
C GLN A 90 5.56 31.53 14.69
N LEU A 91 6.08 31.02 13.56
CA LEU A 91 7.34 31.47 12.98
C LEU A 91 7.29 32.89 12.43
N LEU A 92 6.17 33.28 11.81
CA LEU A 92 5.98 34.63 11.26
C LEU A 92 5.82 35.69 12.35
N ILE A 93 5.21 35.36 13.49
CA ILE A 93 5.10 36.29 14.64
C ILE A 93 6.47 36.56 15.27
N GLY A 94 7.36 35.56 15.28
CA GLY A 94 8.68 35.67 15.89
C GLY A 94 8.67 35.68 17.42
N ASP A 95 9.79 36.10 18.02
CA ASP A 95 9.99 36.07 19.47
C ASP A 95 9.29 37.24 20.17
N SER A 96 8.17 36.94 20.83
CA SER A 96 7.58 37.81 21.85
C SER A 96 8.09 37.44 23.25
N LEU A 97 8.10 38.42 24.18
CA LEU A 97 8.52 38.21 25.58
C LEU A 97 7.80 37.04 26.27
N PHE A 98 6.59 36.69 25.82
CA PHE A 98 5.79 35.59 26.37
C PHE A 98 6.00 34.23 25.67
N ASN A 99 6.66 34.18 24.51
CA ASN A 99 6.78 32.98 23.67
C ASN A 99 8.23 32.55 23.37
N LYS A 100 9.23 33.21 23.96
CA LYS A 100 10.65 33.02 23.66
C LYS A 100 11.13 31.57 23.86
N ASP A 101 10.70 30.91 24.94
CA ASP A 101 11.12 29.53 25.22
C ASP A 101 10.42 28.51 24.31
N LYS A 102 9.14 28.75 23.96
CA LYS A 102 8.38 27.91 23.03
C LYS A 102 8.97 27.98 21.62
N ASN A 103 9.32 29.17 21.14
CA ASN A 103 9.92 29.36 19.82
C ASN A 103 11.31 28.73 19.72
N LYS A 104 12.09 28.70 20.81
CA LYS A 104 13.40 28.05 20.83
C LYS A 104 13.31 26.52 20.60
N ALA A 105 12.27 25.89 21.14
CA ALA A 105 11.98 24.46 20.98
C ALA A 105 11.33 24.10 19.63
N MET A 106 10.80 25.08 18.90
CA MET A 106 10.10 24.89 17.64
C MET A 106 11.05 24.93 16.43
N VAL A 107 10.72 24.17 15.39
CA VAL A 107 11.45 24.16 14.10
C VAL A 107 11.57 25.57 13.51
N THR A 108 12.68 25.86 12.84
CA THR A 108 12.93 27.15 12.19
C THR A 108 12.63 27.13 10.68
N CYS A 109 12.36 25.96 10.12
CA CYS A 109 12.13 25.75 8.69
C CYS A 109 10.86 24.93 8.48
N MET A 110 10.24 25.07 7.30
CA MET A 110 8.95 24.44 6.94
C MET A 110 9.11 23.20 6.04
N ASP A 111 10.33 22.75 5.78
CA ASP A 111 10.58 21.51 5.06
C ASP A 111 10.19 20.29 5.93
N PRO A 112 9.72 19.19 5.33
CA PRO A 112 9.14 18.07 6.07
C PRO A 112 10.15 17.33 6.96
N ASP A 113 11.46 17.41 6.66
CA ASP A 113 12.50 16.81 7.48
C ASP A 113 13.10 17.77 8.52
N ALA A 114 12.60 19.01 8.63
CA ALA A 114 13.04 19.99 9.63
C ALA A 114 12.94 19.48 11.07
N PRO A 115 11.84 18.83 11.53
CA PRO A 115 11.74 18.32 12.89
C PRO A 115 12.87 17.35 13.23
N ARG A 116 13.17 16.45 12.29
CA ARG A 116 14.24 15.44 12.42
C ARG A 116 15.63 16.08 12.36
N ARG A 117 15.88 16.92 11.35
CA ARG A 117 17.18 17.57 11.14
C ARG A 117 17.57 18.50 12.29
N GLN A 118 16.59 19.20 12.86
CA GLN A 118 16.81 20.17 13.94
C GLN A 118 16.65 19.56 15.33
N LYS A 119 16.07 18.36 15.45
CA LYS A 119 15.63 17.75 16.71
C LYS A 119 14.71 18.68 17.50
N LYS A 120 13.74 19.24 16.80
CA LYS A 120 12.77 20.22 17.30
C LYS A 120 11.36 19.79 16.94
N THR A 121 10.37 20.35 17.64
CA THR A 121 8.97 19.99 17.44
C THR A 121 8.24 21.02 16.58
N ILE A 122 7.16 20.59 15.94
CA ILE A 122 6.17 21.49 15.33
C ILE A 122 5.11 21.88 16.37
N HIS A 123 4.18 22.76 16.00
CA HIS A 123 3.04 23.09 16.84
C HIS A 123 2.21 21.84 17.17
N SER A 124 1.67 21.74 18.40
CA SER A 124 0.93 20.56 18.85
C SER A 124 -0.31 20.25 18.01
N ASP A 125 -1.02 21.30 17.58
CA ASP A 125 -2.21 21.15 16.73
C ASP A 125 -1.81 20.65 15.33
N ASP A 126 -0.70 21.15 14.78
CA ASP A 126 -0.19 20.65 13.49
C ASP A 126 0.30 19.19 13.61
N GLN A 127 0.85 18.79 14.76
CA GLN A 127 1.24 17.40 15.00
C GLN A 127 0.02 16.47 15.04
N LYS A 128 -1.08 16.92 15.65
CA LYS A 128 -2.34 16.18 15.67
C LYS A 128 -2.94 16.09 14.26
N ASP A 129 -3.02 17.21 13.56
CA ASP A 129 -3.54 17.28 12.20
C ASP A 129 -2.73 16.39 11.24
N ASP A 130 -1.40 16.37 11.37
CA ASP A 130 -0.55 15.50 10.56
C ASP A 130 -0.75 14.01 10.87
N ASN A 131 -0.98 13.65 12.14
CA ASN A 131 -1.31 12.29 12.52
C ASN A 131 -2.66 11.84 11.93
N ASP A 132 -3.68 12.69 12.03
CA ASP A 132 -5.01 12.41 11.48
C ASP A 132 -4.97 12.33 9.95
N LEU A 133 -4.14 13.17 9.29
CA LEU A 133 -3.85 13.07 7.86
C LEU A 133 -3.21 11.73 7.49
N CYS A 134 -2.13 11.33 8.18
CA CYS A 134 -1.43 10.08 7.90
C CYS A 134 -2.36 8.88 8.05
N LYS A 135 -3.19 8.88 9.11
CA LYS A 135 -4.21 7.87 9.32
C LYS A 135 -5.21 7.83 8.17
N ARG A 136 -5.71 8.99 7.74
CA ARG A 136 -6.66 9.06 6.64
C ARG A 136 -6.07 8.58 5.31
N ILE A 137 -4.84 8.98 5.00
CA ILE A 137 -4.11 8.51 3.82
C ILE A 137 -4.02 6.98 3.83
N PHE A 138 -3.61 6.39 4.96
CA PHE A 138 -3.55 4.94 5.10
C PHE A 138 -4.92 4.29 4.88
N THR A 139 -6.00 4.87 5.42
CA THR A 139 -7.37 4.39 5.20
C THR A 139 -7.76 4.42 3.72
N GLU A 140 -7.47 5.49 2.97
CA GLU A 140 -7.77 5.54 1.53
C GLU A 140 -6.96 4.49 0.74
N ILE A 141 -5.68 4.29 1.10
CA ILE A 141 -4.85 3.22 0.51
C ILE A 141 -5.45 1.84 0.81
N ARG A 142 -5.90 1.60 2.04
CA ARG A 142 -6.58 0.37 2.45
C ARG A 142 -7.91 0.14 1.71
N CYS A 143 -8.54 1.20 1.21
CA CYS A 143 -9.76 1.15 0.41
C CYS A 143 -9.50 1.03 -1.10
N GLY A 144 -8.24 0.89 -1.55
CA GLY A 144 -7.88 0.90 -2.97
C GLY A 144 -8.00 2.27 -3.64
N LYS A 145 -8.21 3.34 -2.86
CA LYS A 145 -8.45 4.73 -3.30
C LYS A 145 -7.14 5.51 -3.36
N PHE A 146 -6.19 5.01 -4.16
CA PHE A 146 -4.85 5.59 -4.24
C PHE A 146 -4.85 7.04 -4.75
N LYS A 147 -5.69 7.35 -5.74
CA LYS A 147 -5.77 8.71 -6.31
C LYS A 147 -6.30 9.71 -5.28
N GLU A 148 -7.27 9.28 -4.48
CA GLU A 148 -7.84 10.04 -3.38
C GLU A 148 -6.81 10.27 -2.28
N ALA A 149 -6.00 9.26 -1.94
CA ALA A 149 -4.89 9.41 -0.99
C ALA A 149 -3.87 10.49 -1.43
N VAL A 150 -3.50 10.50 -2.72
CA VAL A 150 -2.64 11.55 -3.29
C VAL A 150 -3.36 12.92 -3.29
N SER A 151 -4.64 12.96 -3.65
CA SER A 151 -5.44 14.19 -3.61
C SER A 151 -5.54 14.78 -2.21
N LEU A 152 -5.64 13.94 -1.18
CA LEU A 152 -5.63 14.38 0.22
C LEU A 152 -4.31 15.05 0.59
N CYS A 153 -3.17 14.48 0.17
CA CYS A 153 -1.86 15.08 0.38
C CYS A 153 -1.79 16.47 -0.26
N LEU A 154 -2.28 16.61 -1.50
CA LEU A 154 -2.33 17.89 -2.21
C LEU A 154 -3.22 18.90 -1.49
N SER A 155 -4.43 18.49 -1.07
CA SER A 155 -5.38 19.37 -0.38
C SER A 155 -4.91 19.84 1.01
N ALA A 156 -3.98 19.12 1.63
CA ALA A 156 -3.38 19.46 2.91
C ALA A 156 -2.09 20.30 2.77
N GLY A 157 -1.75 20.75 1.55
CA GLY A 157 -0.50 21.45 1.26
C GLY A 157 0.76 20.57 1.33
N GLN A 158 0.61 19.24 1.33
CA GLN A 158 1.70 18.27 1.43
C GLN A 158 1.99 17.57 0.09
N ALA A 159 2.21 18.36 -0.96
CA ALA A 159 2.52 17.84 -2.30
C ALA A 159 3.76 16.92 -2.30
N TRP A 160 4.73 17.18 -1.42
CA TRP A 160 5.90 16.33 -1.22
C TRP A 160 5.51 14.90 -0.80
N ARG A 161 4.52 14.74 0.09
CA ARG A 161 4.05 13.43 0.54
C ARG A 161 3.33 12.72 -0.59
N GLY A 162 2.50 13.45 -1.34
CA GLY A 162 1.86 12.94 -2.55
C GLY A 162 2.86 12.47 -3.61
N ALA A 163 3.99 13.16 -3.76
CA ALA A 163 5.08 12.72 -4.63
C ALA A 163 5.76 11.44 -4.12
N VAL A 164 6.04 11.35 -2.81
CA VAL A 164 6.60 10.12 -2.21
C VAL A 164 5.66 8.94 -2.43
N LEU A 165 4.35 9.11 -2.23
CA LEU A 165 3.37 8.04 -2.44
C LEU A 165 3.34 7.52 -3.87
N GLN A 166 3.70 8.33 -4.88
CA GLN A 166 3.67 7.94 -6.29
C GLN A 166 4.93 7.19 -6.75
N GLY A 167 5.98 7.13 -5.92
CA GLY A 167 7.24 6.49 -6.32
C GLY A 167 7.16 4.98 -6.50
N TRP A 168 6.10 4.32 -6.01
CA TRP A 168 5.83 2.89 -6.24
C TRP A 168 5.30 2.58 -7.65
N ILE A 169 4.84 3.58 -8.40
CA ILE A 169 4.20 3.36 -9.69
C ILE A 169 5.23 2.85 -10.70
N LEU A 170 4.92 1.71 -11.32
CA LEU A 170 5.76 1.06 -12.32
C LEU A 170 6.04 1.97 -13.51
N LEU A 171 7.27 1.88 -14.04
CA LEU A 171 7.65 2.58 -15.27
C LEU A 171 6.76 2.16 -16.44
N HIS A 172 6.22 3.15 -17.14
CA HIS A 172 5.40 2.95 -18.32
C HIS A 172 5.70 3.97 -19.40
N TYR A 173 6.07 3.47 -20.57
CA TYR A 173 6.21 4.27 -21.78
C TYR A 173 4.83 4.40 -22.43
N LEU A 174 4.36 5.64 -22.60
CA LEU A 174 3.07 5.91 -23.21
C LEU A 174 3.14 5.68 -24.73
N PRO A 175 2.04 5.21 -25.36
CA PRO A 175 1.98 5.11 -26.81
C PRO A 175 2.27 6.46 -27.46
N ARG A 176 3.11 6.47 -28.50
CA ARG A 176 3.36 7.68 -29.28
C ARG A 176 2.18 7.97 -30.21
N GLU A 177 1.76 9.22 -30.28
CA GLU A 177 0.75 9.66 -31.25
C GLU A 177 1.32 9.66 -32.68
N ASP A 178 2.60 10.05 -32.82
CA ASP A 178 3.35 10.08 -34.08
C ASP A 178 4.79 9.58 -33.87
N GLU A 179 5.45 9.03 -34.90
CA GLU A 179 6.85 8.54 -34.78
C GLU A 179 7.84 9.61 -34.28
N ASN A 180 7.56 10.88 -34.60
CA ASN A 180 8.36 12.05 -34.21
C ASN A 180 7.98 12.66 -32.86
N SER A 181 6.91 12.19 -32.19
CA SER A 181 6.53 12.72 -30.89
C SER A 181 7.58 12.36 -29.84
N PRO A 182 7.83 13.24 -28.85
CA PRO A 182 8.71 12.89 -27.74
C PRO A 182 8.17 11.65 -27.02
N LEU A 183 9.08 10.83 -26.51
CA LEU A 183 8.72 9.68 -25.72
C LEU A 183 8.23 10.15 -24.35
N GLU A 184 6.96 9.94 -24.07
CA GLU A 184 6.38 10.25 -22.76
C GLU A 184 6.44 9.03 -21.85
N ILE A 185 6.77 9.26 -20.58
CA ILE A 185 6.80 8.22 -19.55
C ILE A 185 5.87 8.58 -18.40
N SER A 186 5.35 7.55 -17.75
CA SER A 186 4.66 7.63 -16.47
C SER A 186 5.27 6.63 -15.50
N GLY A 187 5.10 6.87 -14.19
CA GLY A 187 5.71 6.05 -13.14
C GLY A 187 7.17 6.41 -12.89
N ASN A 188 7.89 5.52 -12.20
CA ASN A 188 9.22 5.78 -11.66
C ASN A 188 10.26 4.83 -12.29
N PRO A 189 11.22 5.34 -13.10
CA PRO A 189 12.35 4.56 -13.61
C PRO A 189 13.29 4.06 -12.51
N SER A 190 13.43 4.80 -11.40
CA SER A 190 14.22 4.45 -10.22
C SER A 190 13.32 3.91 -9.10
N ARG A 191 12.44 2.97 -9.42
CA ARG A 191 11.49 2.39 -8.44
C ARG A 191 12.21 1.70 -7.29
N ASP A 192 13.30 0.98 -7.55
CA ASP A 192 14.06 0.29 -6.51
C ASP A 192 14.79 1.27 -5.58
N LEU A 193 15.37 2.35 -6.11
CA LEU A 193 15.88 3.44 -5.28
C LEU A 193 14.79 4.01 -4.36
N TRP A 194 13.58 4.24 -4.90
CA TRP A 194 12.46 4.69 -4.09
C TRP A 194 12.09 3.67 -3.01
N LYS A 195 12.08 2.37 -3.32
CA LYS A 195 11.83 1.31 -2.33
C LYS A 195 12.85 1.31 -1.21
N TRP A 196 14.13 1.51 -1.53
CA TRP A 196 15.19 1.62 -0.53
C TRP A 196 14.99 2.84 0.39
N CYS A 197 14.66 4.01 -0.18
CA CYS A 197 14.30 5.18 0.61
C CYS A 197 13.04 4.96 1.47
N ALA A 198 12.01 4.32 0.90
CA ALA A 198 10.77 3.98 1.59
C ALA A 198 10.99 2.98 2.73
N LEU A 199 11.92 2.05 2.57
CA LEU A 199 12.34 1.12 3.64
C LEU A 199 12.98 1.88 4.81
N GLY A 200 13.85 2.85 4.51
CA GLY A 200 14.42 3.74 5.54
C GLY A 200 13.34 4.48 6.34
N LEU A 201 12.29 4.98 5.65
CA LEU A 201 11.13 5.60 6.31
C LEU A 201 10.31 4.60 7.12
N ALA A 202 10.00 3.42 6.58
CA ALA A 202 9.23 2.39 7.25
C ALA A 202 9.90 1.89 8.55
N ASN A 203 11.23 1.78 8.54
CA ASN A 203 12.03 1.37 9.69
C ASN A 203 12.23 2.47 10.74
N ASN A 204 12.08 3.75 10.36
CA ASN A 204 12.30 4.85 11.29
C ASN A 204 11.18 4.96 12.34
N VAL A 205 11.47 4.62 13.59
CA VAL A 205 10.50 4.65 14.69
C VAL A 205 10.04 6.06 15.11
N GLU A 206 10.79 7.10 14.72
CA GLU A 206 10.43 8.49 14.99
C GLU A 206 9.34 9.01 14.03
N GLU A 207 9.14 8.32 12.90
CA GLU A 207 8.11 8.68 11.92
C GLU A 207 6.71 8.24 12.36
N ASN A 208 5.69 8.92 11.82
CA ASN A 208 4.30 8.58 12.08
C ASN A 208 3.99 7.12 11.70
N MET A 209 3.39 6.35 12.61
CA MET A 209 3.11 4.93 12.40
C MET A 209 2.24 4.63 11.16
N TYR A 210 1.27 5.48 10.83
CA TYR A 210 0.42 5.31 9.65
C TYR A 210 1.18 5.67 8.37
N TYR A 211 2.06 6.66 8.43
CA TYR A 211 2.94 6.98 7.30
C TYR A 211 3.91 5.83 7.01
N ARG A 212 4.55 5.29 8.06
CA ARG A 212 5.41 4.10 7.99
C ARG A 212 4.67 2.90 7.39
N ALA A 213 3.46 2.62 7.85
CA ALA A 213 2.63 1.55 7.32
C ALA A 213 2.24 1.79 5.85
N THR A 214 1.96 3.04 5.47
CA THR A 214 1.62 3.41 4.08
C THR A 214 2.79 3.13 3.15
N VAL A 215 3.98 3.68 3.45
CA VAL A 215 5.17 3.45 2.61
C VAL A 215 5.58 1.98 2.63
N GLY A 216 5.39 1.29 3.76
CA GLY A 216 5.66 -0.15 3.87
C GLY A 216 4.75 -1.02 3.01
N ILE A 217 3.45 -0.74 2.97
CA ILE A 217 2.53 -1.45 2.06
C ILE A 217 2.93 -1.24 0.59
N LEU A 218 3.32 -0.01 0.23
CA LEU A 218 3.71 0.32 -1.14
C LEU A 218 5.10 -0.21 -1.52
N SER A 219 6.01 -0.40 -0.56
CA SER A 219 7.38 -0.89 -0.80
C SER A 219 7.52 -2.40 -0.63
N GLY A 220 6.60 -3.07 0.08
CA GLY A 220 6.70 -4.50 0.40
C GLY A 220 7.21 -4.82 1.81
N HIS A 221 7.18 -3.86 2.75
CA HIS A 221 7.73 -4.03 4.10
C HIS A 221 6.64 -4.34 5.16
N LEU A 222 6.46 -5.64 5.45
CA LEU A 222 5.40 -6.18 6.30
C LEU A 222 5.43 -5.71 7.76
N PRO A 223 6.58 -5.66 8.46
CA PRO A 223 6.61 -5.26 9.86
C PRO A 223 5.97 -3.90 10.12
N SER A 224 6.20 -2.91 9.25
CA SER A 224 5.59 -1.58 9.38
C SER A 224 4.07 -1.59 9.14
N ALA A 225 3.57 -2.42 8.21
CA ALA A 225 2.15 -2.55 7.93
C ALA A 225 1.39 -3.18 9.11
N LEU A 226 2.00 -4.20 9.74
CA LEU A 226 1.42 -4.90 10.88
C LEU A 226 1.19 -4.00 12.09
N LEU A 227 1.93 -2.90 12.24
CA LEU A 227 1.72 -1.92 13.33
C LEU A 227 0.30 -1.33 13.34
N VAL A 228 -0.34 -1.26 12.16
CA VAL A 228 -1.67 -0.68 11.99
C VAL A 228 -2.72 -1.76 11.70
N CYS A 229 -2.34 -2.87 11.07
CA CYS A 229 -3.28 -3.90 10.59
C CYS A 229 -3.69 -4.94 11.64
N GLN A 230 -3.10 -4.98 12.83
CA GLN A 230 -3.41 -5.97 13.89
C GLN A 230 -4.86 -5.93 14.43
N GLY A 231 -5.64 -4.92 14.06
CA GLY A 231 -7.01 -4.73 14.56
C GLY A 231 -8.01 -5.76 14.05
N SER A 232 -7.85 -6.25 12.81
CA SER A 232 -8.84 -7.07 12.10
C SER A 232 -8.20 -8.20 11.30
N TRP A 233 -8.97 -9.25 11.03
CA TRP A 233 -8.53 -10.37 10.20
C TRP A 233 -8.34 -9.92 8.74
N GLU A 234 -9.22 -9.05 8.28
CA GLU A 234 -9.24 -8.50 6.92
C GLU A 234 -7.98 -7.67 6.65
N ASP A 235 -7.57 -6.81 7.59
CA ASP A 235 -6.38 -5.96 7.42
C ASP A 235 -5.08 -6.76 7.51
N LEU A 236 -5.02 -7.74 8.41
CA LEU A 236 -3.90 -8.68 8.47
C LEU A 236 -3.77 -9.42 7.13
N LEU A 237 -4.85 -10.07 6.67
CA LEU A 237 -4.84 -10.79 5.40
C LEU A 237 -4.46 -9.87 4.23
N TRP A 238 -5.07 -8.68 4.14
CA TRP A 238 -4.76 -7.70 3.09
C TRP A 238 -3.28 -7.32 3.08
N SER A 239 -2.71 -7.01 4.24
CA SER A 239 -1.29 -6.61 4.32
C SER A 239 -0.33 -7.73 3.87
N HIS A 240 -0.61 -8.97 4.27
CA HIS A 240 0.19 -10.12 3.82
C HIS A 240 0.05 -10.36 2.32
N LEU A 241 -1.17 -10.32 1.77
CA LEU A 241 -1.41 -10.51 0.34
C LEU A 241 -0.73 -9.42 -0.50
N LYS A 242 -0.90 -8.15 -0.14
CA LYS A 242 -0.27 -7.00 -0.83
C LYS A 242 1.23 -7.17 -0.93
N ILE A 243 1.88 -7.59 0.16
CA ILE A 243 3.33 -7.71 0.22
C ILE A 243 3.83 -8.93 -0.54
N GLN A 244 3.07 -10.03 -0.53
CA GLN A 244 3.35 -11.20 -1.34
C GLN A 244 3.22 -10.93 -2.85
N ILE A 245 2.29 -10.05 -3.25
CA ILE A 245 2.18 -9.56 -4.63
C ILE A 245 3.39 -8.70 -4.97
N GLU A 246 3.75 -7.72 -4.12
CA GLU A 246 4.91 -6.85 -4.34
C GLU A 246 6.21 -7.63 -4.48
N ALA A 247 6.43 -8.64 -3.63
CA ALA A 247 7.63 -9.49 -3.69
C ALA A 247 7.72 -10.29 -5.01
N ARG A 248 6.60 -10.86 -5.47
CA ARG A 248 6.52 -11.60 -6.75
C ARG A 248 6.76 -10.66 -7.94
N VAL A 249 6.18 -9.46 -7.92
CA VAL A 249 6.40 -8.43 -8.95
C VAL A 249 7.87 -8.01 -9.01
N ASP A 250 8.48 -7.73 -7.86
CA ASP A 250 9.89 -7.33 -7.82
C ASP A 250 10.81 -8.44 -8.31
N LYS A 251 10.54 -9.69 -7.92
CA LYS A 251 11.29 -10.85 -8.41
C LYS A 251 11.19 -11.01 -9.92
N TYR A 252 9.97 -10.95 -10.44
CA TYR A 252 9.71 -11.03 -11.88
C TYR A 252 10.45 -9.93 -12.65
N LEU A 253 10.38 -8.68 -12.19
CA LEU A 253 11.05 -7.55 -12.83
C LEU A 253 12.58 -7.64 -12.77
N ARG A 254 13.16 -8.26 -11.75
CA ARG A 254 14.61 -8.50 -11.67
C ARG A 254 15.06 -9.62 -12.61
N GLU A 255 14.28 -10.68 -12.72
CA GLU A 255 14.60 -11.83 -13.56
C GLU A 255 14.37 -11.53 -15.06
N HIS A 256 13.56 -10.53 -15.38
CA HIS A 256 13.35 -10.10 -16.77
C HIS A 256 14.50 -9.21 -17.27
N HIS A 257 15.31 -9.71 -18.21
CA HIS A 257 16.52 -9.02 -18.68
C HIS A 257 16.25 -7.64 -19.31
N ALA A 258 15.11 -7.44 -19.98
CA ALA A 258 14.78 -6.18 -20.63
C ALA A 258 14.53 -5.02 -19.64
N THR A 259 14.15 -5.32 -18.40
CA THR A 259 13.89 -4.27 -17.39
C THR A 259 15.13 -3.80 -16.66
N ALA A 260 16.24 -4.56 -16.73
CA ALA A 260 17.52 -4.14 -16.17
C ALA A 260 18.05 -2.87 -16.85
N GLU A 261 17.92 -2.75 -18.17
CA GLU A 261 18.38 -1.57 -18.94
C GLU A 261 17.52 -0.32 -18.69
N ALA A 262 16.26 -0.51 -18.29
CA ALA A 262 15.33 0.59 -18.01
C ALA A 262 15.42 1.11 -16.57
N ASN A 263 16.06 0.35 -15.67
CA ASN A 263 16.20 0.70 -14.27
C ASN A 263 17.37 1.67 -14.08
N THR A 264 17.10 2.85 -13.55
CA THR A 264 18.11 3.88 -13.30
C THR A 264 18.67 3.83 -11.87
N THR A 265 18.38 2.76 -11.12
CA THR A 265 18.89 2.56 -9.75
C THR A 265 20.34 2.08 -9.80
N PRO A 266 21.27 2.71 -9.05
CA PRO A 266 22.65 2.24 -8.94
C PRO A 266 22.78 0.82 -8.36
N ASP A 267 23.76 0.04 -8.84
CA ASP A 267 23.97 -1.35 -8.44
C ASP A 267 24.22 -1.53 -6.93
N ASP A 268 24.97 -0.62 -6.31
CA ASP A 268 25.24 -0.62 -4.87
C ASP A 268 23.96 -0.44 -4.04
N VAL A 269 23.03 0.39 -4.52
CA VAL A 269 21.71 0.56 -3.89
C VAL A 269 20.84 -0.67 -4.09
N LEU A 270 20.91 -1.32 -5.26
CA LEU A 270 20.17 -2.56 -5.52
C LEU A 270 20.63 -3.68 -4.58
N GLU A 271 21.94 -3.84 -4.38
CA GLU A 271 22.49 -4.82 -3.44
C GLU A 271 22.03 -4.56 -2.01
N LEU A 272 22.06 -3.29 -1.56
CA LEU A 272 21.56 -2.90 -0.24
C LEU A 272 20.07 -3.23 -0.09
N LEU A 273 19.24 -2.83 -1.05
CA LEU A 273 17.80 -3.11 -1.04
C LEU A 273 17.52 -4.60 -0.92
N GLN A 274 18.21 -5.43 -1.71
CA GLN A 274 18.03 -6.88 -1.69
C GLN A 274 18.48 -7.51 -0.37
N SER A 275 19.49 -6.94 0.27
CA SER A 275 19.95 -7.40 1.58
C SER A 275 19.00 -7.02 2.72
N GLU A 276 18.40 -5.82 2.66
CA GLU A 276 17.56 -5.27 3.72
C GLU A 276 16.08 -5.62 3.58
N LEU A 277 15.57 -5.79 2.36
CA LEU A 277 14.17 -6.12 2.06
C LEU A 277 14.05 -7.56 1.54
N GLN A 278 14.12 -8.51 2.47
CA GLN A 278 13.93 -9.92 2.17
C GLN A 278 12.49 -10.34 2.51
N VAL A 279 11.73 -10.67 1.47
CA VAL A 279 10.38 -11.22 1.61
C VAL A 279 10.39 -12.65 1.09
N GLU A 280 10.13 -13.60 1.98
CA GLU A 280 9.97 -15.01 1.61
C GLU A 280 8.65 -15.20 0.87
N GLU A 281 8.70 -15.84 -0.30
CA GLU A 281 7.51 -16.25 -1.03
C GLU A 281 6.83 -17.39 -0.29
N ILE A 282 5.60 -17.15 0.17
CA ILE A 282 4.81 -18.14 0.89
C ILE A 282 3.49 -18.39 0.18
N SER A 283 2.98 -19.60 0.33
CA SER A 283 1.68 -20.01 -0.21
C SER A 283 0.52 -19.32 0.53
N LEU A 284 -0.64 -19.24 -0.13
CA LEU A 284 -1.86 -18.72 0.49
C LEU A 284 -2.22 -19.46 1.81
N THR A 285 -1.95 -20.76 1.91
CA THR A 285 -2.16 -21.51 3.17
C THR A 285 -1.23 -21.04 4.28
N GLN A 286 0.04 -20.78 3.98
CA GLN A 286 1.00 -20.24 4.95
C GLN A 286 0.64 -18.80 5.36
N ILE A 287 0.12 -17.98 4.44
CA ILE A 287 -0.43 -16.65 4.76
C ILE A 287 -1.52 -16.77 5.81
N PHE A 288 -2.51 -17.65 5.63
CA PHE A 288 -3.57 -17.84 6.64
C PHE A 288 -3.04 -18.33 7.98
N ASN A 289 -2.02 -19.19 7.98
CA ASN A 289 -1.38 -19.63 9.23
C ASN A 289 -0.70 -18.46 9.95
N ALA A 290 -0.03 -17.56 9.22
CA ALA A 290 0.57 -16.35 9.76
C ALA A 290 -0.50 -15.37 10.29
N VAL A 291 -1.59 -15.14 9.55
CA VAL A 291 -2.72 -14.32 10.02
C VAL A 291 -3.30 -14.91 11.31
N LYS A 292 -3.52 -16.23 11.35
CA LYS A 292 -4.05 -16.92 12.52
C LYS A 292 -3.14 -16.79 13.75
N SER A 293 -1.82 -16.81 13.59
CA SER A 293 -0.89 -16.63 14.73
C SER A 293 -0.92 -15.20 15.26
N LEU A 294 -1.17 -14.20 14.40
CA LEU A 294 -1.24 -12.77 14.76
C LEU A 294 -2.58 -12.33 15.35
N MET A 295 -3.64 -13.14 15.25
CA MET A 295 -4.98 -12.81 15.76
C MET A 295 -5.08 -12.80 17.30
N ASN A 296 -3.99 -13.04 18.06
CA ASN A 296 -3.91 -12.89 19.52
C ASN A 296 -5.07 -13.54 20.31
N GLY A 297 -5.51 -14.72 19.87
CA GLY A 297 -6.60 -15.48 20.51
C GLY A 297 -8.02 -15.10 20.08
N LYS A 298 -8.20 -14.09 19.20
CA LYS A 298 -9.47 -13.85 18.52
C LYS A 298 -9.75 -15.02 17.56
N ARG A 299 -10.97 -15.54 17.60
CA ARG A 299 -11.41 -16.59 16.67
C ARG A 299 -11.97 -15.95 15.40
N GLU A 300 -11.76 -16.61 14.27
CA GLU A 300 -12.45 -16.30 13.02
C GLU A 300 -13.96 -16.42 13.25
N SER A 301 -14.75 -15.51 12.68
CA SER A 301 -16.20 -15.69 12.60
C SER A 301 -16.54 -16.87 11.68
N GLN A 302 -17.74 -17.43 11.79
CA GLN A 302 -18.21 -18.48 10.87
C GLN A 302 -18.11 -18.02 9.40
N TYR A 303 -18.44 -16.75 9.12
CA TYR A 303 -18.26 -16.18 7.78
C TYR A 303 -16.80 -16.11 7.35
N GLN A 304 -15.88 -15.70 8.24
CA GLN A 304 -14.45 -15.67 7.93
C GLN A 304 -13.89 -17.08 7.67
N ILE A 305 -14.37 -18.10 8.40
CA ILE A 305 -14.03 -19.49 8.15
C ILE A 305 -14.49 -19.92 6.73
N CYS A 306 -15.75 -19.63 6.38
CA CYS A 306 -16.27 -19.89 5.03
C CYS A 306 -15.46 -19.16 3.95
N GLN A 307 -15.17 -17.87 4.16
CA GLN A 307 -14.37 -17.05 3.25
C GLN A 307 -12.97 -17.65 3.05
N ARG A 308 -12.27 -17.98 4.13
CA ARG A 308 -10.96 -18.65 4.07
C ARG A 308 -11.02 -19.95 3.28
N TYR A 309 -12.03 -20.78 3.48
CA TYR A 309 -12.18 -22.02 2.72
C TYR A 309 -12.46 -21.78 1.23
N MET A 310 -13.28 -20.78 0.89
CA MET A 310 -13.51 -20.40 -0.51
C MET A 310 -12.20 -19.95 -1.18
N MET A 311 -11.42 -19.08 -0.51
CA MET A 311 -10.13 -18.60 -1.00
C MET A 311 -9.12 -19.74 -1.21
N LEU A 312 -9.16 -20.76 -0.36
CA LEU A 312 -8.31 -21.95 -0.46
C LEU A 312 -8.86 -23.02 -1.43
N GLY A 313 -10.01 -22.79 -2.07
CA GLY A 313 -10.67 -23.79 -2.93
C GLY A 313 -11.24 -25.01 -2.17
N LYS A 314 -11.36 -24.93 -0.84
CA LYS A 314 -11.80 -26.04 0.04
C LYS A 314 -13.31 -26.01 0.28
N ILE A 315 -14.11 -25.97 -0.78
CA ILE A 315 -15.58 -25.84 -0.70
C ILE A 315 -16.22 -26.98 0.12
N ARG A 316 -15.72 -28.22 -0.02
CA ARG A 316 -16.23 -29.37 0.74
C ARG A 316 -16.08 -29.21 2.26
N ALA A 317 -15.02 -28.54 2.71
CA ALA A 317 -14.79 -28.29 4.13
C ALA A 317 -15.86 -27.34 4.71
N ILE A 318 -16.37 -26.40 3.92
CA ILE A 318 -17.47 -25.52 4.32
C ILE A 318 -18.71 -26.35 4.67
N MET A 319 -19.06 -27.32 3.81
CA MET A 319 -20.25 -28.15 4.04
C MET A 319 -20.11 -29.04 5.27
N GLN A 320 -18.92 -29.58 5.51
CA GLN A 320 -18.64 -30.42 6.69
C GLN A 320 -18.72 -29.61 7.99
N ASP A 321 -18.01 -28.48 8.06
CA ASP A 321 -18.02 -27.63 9.26
C ASP A 321 -19.43 -27.05 9.52
N SER A 322 -20.19 -26.77 8.46
CA SER A 322 -21.59 -26.32 8.60
C SER A 322 -22.51 -27.37 9.24
N LEU A 323 -22.27 -28.67 9.00
CA LEU A 323 -23.02 -29.74 9.66
C LEU A 323 -22.68 -29.78 11.15
N GLU A 324 -21.41 -29.64 11.51
CA GLU A 324 -20.98 -29.56 12.91
C GLU A 324 -21.55 -28.33 13.63
N TRP A 325 -21.78 -27.22 12.92
CA TRP A 325 -22.42 -26.02 13.48
C TRP A 325 -23.93 -26.16 13.67
N ILE A 326 -24.58 -27.09 12.98
CA ILE A 326 -26.00 -27.39 13.19
C ILE A 326 -26.18 -28.31 14.40
N ASP A 327 -25.21 -29.21 14.62
CA ASP A 327 -25.24 -30.19 15.71
C ASP A 327 -24.87 -29.60 17.09
N ASN A 328 -24.26 -28.40 17.12
CA ASN A 328 -23.83 -27.69 18.34
C ASN A 328 -24.61 -26.40 18.58
#